data_AF-A0A2R6J0S3-F1
#
_entry.id   AF-A0A2R6J0S3-F1
#
_cell.length_a   1.000
_cell.length_b   1.000
_cell.length_c   1.000
_cell.angle_alpha   90.00
_cell.angle_beta   90.00
_cell.angle_gamma   90.00
#
_symmetry.space_group_name_H-M   'P 1'
#
loop_
_entity.id
_entity.type
_entity.pdbx_description
1 polymer ?
#
loop_
_entity_poly.entity_id
_entity_poly.type
_entity_poly.pdbx_seq_one_letter_code
_entity_poly.pdbx_strand_id
1 'polypeptide(L)'
;MAAVTTPPEFLSVLLWVGIDGIIAGYGGPYLVGNFWTETSKTAAIVAFLVAFGVYFLIHHGPQAGLFEGWYPFSENPFASFAVGLMVSCLLTYGISTFTEPMPEQHLNEVFRPERAARTDGGTPEPAAESRDTDG
;
A
#
# COMPACT_ATOMS: atom_id res chain seq x y z
N MET A 1 -24.28 7.69 -33.60
CA MET A 1 -23.70 7.55 -32.25
C MET A 1 -23.00 6.20 -32.19
N ALA A 2 -21.72 6.16 -32.57
CA ALA A 2 -20.95 4.92 -32.62
C ALA A 2 -20.09 4.82 -31.34
N ALA A 3 -20.48 3.88 -30.50
CA ALA A 3 -19.72 3.17 -29.47
C ALA A 3 -18.38 3.78 -28.99
N VAL A 4 -18.43 4.57 -27.92
CA VAL A 4 -17.35 4.69 -26.92
C VAL A 4 -17.51 3.54 -25.92
N THR A 5 -17.53 2.30 -26.40
CA THR A 5 -17.89 1.14 -25.55
C THR A 5 -16.77 0.10 -25.46
N THR A 6 -15.73 0.22 -26.28
CA THR A 6 -14.52 -0.60 -26.19
C THR A 6 -13.29 0.30 -26.16
N PRO A 7 -12.66 0.51 -25.00
CA PRO A 7 -11.36 1.16 -24.95
C PRO A 7 -10.36 0.36 -25.83
N PRO A 8 -9.40 1.03 -26.48
CA PRO A 8 -8.36 0.35 -27.26
C PRO A 8 -7.67 -0.70 -26.39
N GLU A 9 -7.44 -1.90 -26.91
CA GLU A 9 -6.94 -3.05 -26.13
C GLU A 9 -5.65 -2.71 -25.35
N PHE A 10 -4.76 -1.94 -25.98
CA PHE A 10 -3.52 -1.46 -25.33
C PHE A 10 -3.77 -0.51 -24.15
N LEU A 11 -4.84 0.29 -24.17
CA LEU A 11 -5.17 1.22 -23.09
C LEU A 11 -5.60 0.46 -21.83
N SER A 12 -6.42 -0.58 -21.99
CA SER A 12 -6.88 -1.42 -20.88
C SER A 12 -5.73 -2.21 -20.24
N VAL A 13 -4.80 -2.72 -21.06
CA VAL A 13 -3.61 -3.43 -20.55
C VAL A 13 -2.68 -2.48 -19.79
N LEU A 14 -2.42 -1.28 -20.31
CA LEU A 14 -1.60 -0.27 -19.61
C LEU A 14 -2.24 0.21 -18.31
N LEU A 15 -3.57 0.37 -18.28
CA LEU A 15 -4.30 0.71 -17.07
C LEU A 15 -4.17 -0.39 -16.01
N TRP A 16 -4.40 -1.65 -16.40
CA TRP A 16 -4.32 -2.79 -15.50
C TRP A 16 -2.93 -2.94 -14.89
N VAL A 17 -1.91 -2.90 -15.75
CA VAL A 17 -0.50 -3.02 -15.33
C VAL A 17 -0.08 -1.84 -14.44
N GLY A 18 -0.53 -0.63 -14.76
CA GLY A 18 -0.28 0.54 -13.93
C GLY A 18 -0.89 0.42 -12.53
N ILE A 19 -2.12 -0.09 -12.45
CA ILE A 19 -2.82 -0.33 -11.17
C ILE A 19 -2.07 -1.39 -10.35
N ASP A 20 -1.68 -2.51 -10.95
CA ASP A 20 -0.95 -3.58 -10.28
C ASP A 20 0.37 -3.07 -9.68
N GLY A 21 1.12 -2.25 -10.41
CA GLY A 21 2.35 -1.65 -9.92
C GLY A 21 2.12 -0.71 -8.73
N ILE A 22 1.08 0.13 -8.78
CA ILE A 22 0.72 1.03 -7.67
C ILE A 22 0.31 0.21 -6.44
N ILE A 23 -0.51 -0.83 -6.61
CA ILE A 23 -0.94 -1.69 -5.49
C ILE A 23 0.25 -2.45 -4.90
N ALA A 24 1.15 -2.98 -5.74
CA ALA A 24 2.37 -3.66 -5.28
C ALA A 24 3.26 -2.70 -4.47
N GLY A 25 3.44 -1.47 -4.97
CA GLY A 25 4.20 -0.44 -4.29
C GLY A 25 3.55 0.01 -2.97
N TYR A 26 2.25 0.27 -2.98
CA TYR A 26 1.53 0.82 -1.83
C TYR A 26 1.22 -0.22 -0.74
N GLY A 27 1.10 -1.49 -1.13
CA GLY A 27 0.73 -2.57 -0.23
C GLY A 27 1.71 -2.76 0.93
N GLY A 28 3.01 -2.54 0.74
CA GLY A 28 3.99 -2.60 1.83
C GLY A 28 3.75 -1.54 2.91
N PRO A 29 3.78 -0.23 2.57
CA PRO A 29 3.44 0.85 3.49
C PRO A 29 2.10 0.65 4.20
N TYR A 30 1.08 0.20 3.47
CA TYR A 30 -0.24 -0.03 4.02
C TYR A 30 -0.25 -1.18 5.03
N LEU A 31 0.25 -2.36 4.64
CA LEU A 31 0.25 -3.55 5.50
C LEU A 31 1.16 -3.33 6.71
N VAL A 32 2.39 -2.90 6.48
CA VAL A 32 3.35 -2.67 7.57
C VAL A 32 2.87 -1.54 8.47
N GLY A 33 2.41 -0.42 7.92
CA GLY A 33 1.87 0.69 8.72
C GLY A 33 0.64 0.32 9.57
N ASN A 34 -0.19 -0.62 9.09
CA ASN A 34 -1.34 -1.11 9.84
C ASN A 34 -0.95 -2.03 11.01
N PHE A 35 0.12 -2.81 10.86
CA PHE A 35 0.56 -3.77 11.89
C PHE A 35 1.74 -3.26 12.74
N TRP A 36 2.42 -2.20 12.33
CA TRP A 36 3.65 -1.68 12.94
C TRP A 36 3.58 -0.16 13.13
N THR A 37 3.54 0.28 14.38
CA THR A 37 3.33 1.70 14.75
C THR A 37 4.53 2.61 14.47
N GLU A 38 5.75 2.07 14.49
CA GLU A 38 6.99 2.80 14.19
C GLU A 38 7.28 2.97 12.69
N THR A 39 6.28 2.83 11.82
CA THR A 39 6.50 2.95 10.37
C THR A 39 6.87 4.38 10.00
N SER A 40 7.98 4.55 9.28
CA SER A 40 8.47 5.87 8.87
C SER A 40 7.88 6.32 7.54
N LYS A 41 7.61 7.63 7.40
CA LYS A 41 7.21 8.24 6.13
C LYS A 41 8.29 8.05 5.04
N THR A 42 9.56 8.16 5.41
CA THR A 42 10.68 7.96 4.48
C THR A 42 10.71 6.53 3.96
N ALA A 43 10.55 5.56 4.87
CA ALA A 43 10.46 4.16 4.51
C ALA A 43 9.30 3.88 3.54
N ALA A 44 8.13 4.45 3.81
CA ALA A 44 6.95 4.28 2.96
C ALA A 44 7.18 4.78 1.52
N ILE A 45 7.76 5.97 1.36
CA ILE A 45 8.03 6.58 0.04
C ILE A 45 9.09 5.79 -0.72
N VAL A 46 10.21 5.46 -0.06
CA VAL A 46 11.30 4.73 -0.71
C VAL A 46 10.86 3.33 -1.11
N ALA A 47 10.18 2.61 -0.21
CA ALA A 47 9.67 1.28 -0.50
C ALA A 47 8.68 1.28 -1.66
N PHE A 48 7.75 2.26 -1.71
CA PHE A 48 6.81 2.42 -2.81
C PHE A 48 7.53 2.57 -4.16
N LEU A 49 8.48 3.50 -4.26
CA LEU A 49 9.18 3.79 -5.52
C LEU A 49 10.02 2.60 -5.98
N VAL A 50 10.75 1.96 -5.06
CA VAL A 50 11.59 0.80 -5.38
C VAL A 50 10.73 -0.38 -5.80
N ALA A 51 9.68 -0.71 -5.05
CA ALA A 51 8.79 -1.82 -5.37
C ALA A 51 8.04 -1.63 -6.69
N PHE A 52 7.56 -0.41 -6.96
CA PHE A 52 6.96 -0.07 -8.26
C PHE A 52 7.96 -0.29 -9.40
N GLY A 53 9.21 0.17 -9.22
CA GLY A 53 10.29 -0.06 -10.17
C GLY A 53 10.62 -1.54 -10.37
N VAL A 54 10.68 -2.32 -9.29
CA VAL A 54 10.92 -3.77 -9.35
C VAL A 54 9.82 -4.49 -10.11
N TYR A 55 8.55 -4.20 -9.81
CA TYR A 55 7.42 -4.73 -10.55
C TYR A 55 7.53 -4.41 -12.05
N PHE A 56 7.79 -3.14 -12.38
CA PHE A 56 7.90 -2.68 -13.75
C PHE A 56 9.05 -3.39 -14.49
N LEU A 57 10.21 -3.52 -13.85
CA LEU A 57 11.39 -4.19 -14.40
C LEU A 57 11.15 -5.69 -14.63
N ILE A 58 10.49 -6.38 -13.71
CA ILE A 58 10.21 -7.82 -13.87
C ILE A 58 9.15 -8.04 -14.97
N HIS A 59 8.09 -7.24 -14.97
CA HIS A 59 6.97 -7.47 -15.88
C HIS A 59 7.23 -6.97 -17.31
N HIS A 60 7.87 -5.82 -17.47
CA HIS A 60 8.18 -5.23 -18.79
C HIS A 60 9.63 -5.40 -19.23
N GLY A 61 10.54 -5.84 -18.36
CA GLY A 61 11.94 -6.08 -18.70
C GLY A 61 12.12 -6.88 -20.00
N PRO A 62 11.43 -8.02 -20.18
CA PRO A 62 11.57 -8.81 -21.41
C PRO A 62 11.14 -8.08 -22.67
N GLN A 63 10.13 -7.21 -22.60
CA GLN A 63 9.70 -6.38 -23.75
C GLN A 63 10.78 -5.36 -24.14
N ALA A 64 11.65 -5.00 -23.20
CA ALA A 64 12.82 -4.15 -23.42
C ALA A 64 14.12 -4.96 -23.71
N GLY A 65 14.02 -6.28 -23.88
CA GLY A 65 15.18 -7.17 -24.11
C GLY A 65 16.00 -7.49 -22.86
N LEU A 66 15.45 -7.25 -21.66
CA LEU A 66 16.10 -7.52 -20.37
C LEU A 66 15.55 -8.80 -19.74
N PHE A 67 16.44 -9.64 -19.19
CA PHE A 67 16.08 -10.81 -18.36
C PHE A 67 15.09 -11.79 -19.04
N GLU A 68 15.16 -11.90 -20.37
CA GLU A 68 14.33 -12.81 -21.15
C GLU A 68 14.54 -14.26 -20.69
N GLY A 69 13.45 -14.97 -20.38
CA GLY A 69 13.48 -16.35 -19.89
C GLY A 69 13.96 -16.53 -18.44
N TRP A 70 14.17 -15.48 -17.66
CA TRP A 70 14.69 -15.61 -16.30
C TRP A 70 13.75 -16.36 -15.34
N TYR A 71 12.43 -16.27 -15.48
CA TYR A 71 11.45 -17.02 -14.68
C TYR A 71 10.04 -16.87 -15.33
N PRO A 72 9.02 -17.70 -15.00
CA PRO A 72 7.62 -17.43 -15.36
C PRO A 72 7.03 -16.13 -14.76
N PHE A 73 7.83 -15.33 -14.04
CA PHE A 73 7.37 -14.12 -13.34
C PHE A 73 7.09 -12.94 -14.27
N SER A 74 7.74 -12.87 -15.42
CA SER A 74 7.44 -11.85 -16.42
C SER A 74 6.14 -12.13 -17.17
N GLU A 75 5.90 -13.41 -17.49
CA GLU A 75 4.71 -13.87 -18.20
C GLU A 75 3.45 -13.88 -17.32
N ASN A 76 3.62 -14.13 -16.01
CA ASN A 76 2.54 -14.11 -15.04
C ASN A 76 2.49 -12.77 -14.27
N PRO A 77 1.53 -11.86 -14.56
CA PRO A 77 1.41 -10.57 -13.88
C PRO A 77 1.20 -10.68 -12.37
N PHE A 78 0.56 -11.76 -11.89
CA PHE A 78 0.38 -11.98 -10.45
C PHE A 78 1.69 -12.26 -9.73
N ALA A 79 2.66 -12.85 -10.43
CA ALA A 79 3.94 -13.19 -9.84
C ALA A 79 4.88 -11.98 -9.77
N SER A 80 4.93 -11.15 -10.82
CA SER A 80 5.63 -9.86 -10.77
C SER A 80 5.04 -8.94 -9.69
N PHE A 81 3.70 -8.89 -9.60
CA PHE A 81 2.98 -8.21 -8.52
C PHE A 81 3.40 -8.71 -7.13
N ALA A 82 3.36 -10.03 -6.91
CA ALA A 82 3.70 -10.62 -5.61
C ALA A 82 5.13 -10.31 -5.18
N VAL A 83 6.09 -10.33 -6.12
CA VAL A 83 7.48 -9.94 -5.85
C VAL A 83 7.57 -8.46 -5.50
N GLY A 84 6.92 -7.57 -6.26
CA GLY A 84 6.86 -6.15 -5.95
C GLY A 84 6.28 -5.87 -4.56
N LEU A 85 5.16 -6.52 -4.22
CA LEU A 85 4.51 -6.41 -2.91
C LEU A 85 5.42 -6.88 -1.78
N MET A 86 6.09 -8.02 -1.96
CA MET A 86 7.02 -8.56 -0.97
C MET A 86 8.21 -7.62 -0.75
N VAL A 87 8.81 -7.10 -1.83
CA VAL A 87 9.87 -6.09 -1.76
C VAL A 87 9.39 -4.83 -1.03
N SER A 88 8.18 -4.37 -1.33
CA SER A 88 7.58 -3.21 -0.66
C SER A 88 7.46 -3.43 0.85
N CYS A 89 6.94 -4.58 1.28
CA CYS A 89 6.82 -4.91 2.71
C CYS A 89 8.18 -4.94 3.40
N LEU A 90 9.15 -5.66 2.81
CA LEU A 90 10.48 -5.83 3.38
C LEU A 90 11.24 -4.51 3.48
N LEU A 91 11.17 -3.66 2.45
CA LEU A 91 11.81 -2.35 2.49
C LEU A 91 11.12 -1.39 3.45
N THR A 92 9.78 -1.38 3.48
CA THR A 92 9.05 -0.55 4.44
C THR A 92 9.47 -0.89 5.86
N TYR A 93 9.49 -2.19 6.19
CA TYR A 93 9.88 -2.66 7.50
C TYR A 93 11.36 -2.37 7.81
N GLY A 94 12.26 -2.77 6.89
CA GLY A 94 13.69 -2.62 7.06
C GLY A 94 14.12 -1.17 7.21
N ILE A 95 13.65 -0.27 6.33
CA ILE A 95 14.02 1.15 6.38
C ILE A 95 13.39 1.83 7.60
N SER A 96 12.16 1.47 8.00
CA SER A 96 11.54 2.02 9.22
C SER A 96 12.36 1.73 10.47
N THR A 97 13.08 0.62 10.51
CA THR A 97 13.98 0.28 11.63
C THR A 97 15.17 1.23 11.76
N PHE A 98 15.56 1.92 10.68
CA PHE A 98 16.71 2.84 10.64
C PHE A 98 16.32 4.30 10.44
N THR A 99 15.03 4.63 10.38
CA THR A 99 14.54 5.99 10.12
C THR A 99 13.60 6.44 11.23
N GLU A 100 13.41 7.75 11.34
CA GLU A 100 12.57 8.31 12.41
C GLU A 100 11.10 7.89 12.20
N PRO A 101 10.46 7.31 13.23
CA PRO A 101 9.06 6.91 13.15
C PRO A 101 8.16 8.14 13.03
N MET A 102 6.91 7.91 12.60
CA MET A 102 5.95 8.99 12.42
C MET A 102 5.61 9.67 13.77
N PRO A 103 5.53 11.02 13.84
CA PRO A 103 5.21 11.71 15.08
C PRO A 103 3.88 11.25 15.69
N GLU A 104 3.87 10.98 16.99
CA GLU A 104 2.67 10.49 17.69
C GLU A 104 1.48 11.43 17.58
N GLN A 105 1.73 12.75 17.49
CA GLN A 105 0.69 13.76 17.29
C GLN A 105 -0.11 13.50 16.01
N HIS A 106 0.56 13.16 14.91
CA HIS A 106 -0.11 12.86 13.64
C HIS A 106 -0.87 11.54 13.69
N LEU A 107 -0.30 10.52 14.34
CA LEU A 107 -0.98 9.23 14.54
C LEU A 107 -2.24 9.40 15.39
N ASN A 108 -2.20 10.22 16.44
CA ASN A 108 -3.35 10.49 17.30
C ASN A 108 -4.44 11.32 16.60
N GLU A 109 -4.08 12.15 15.62
CA GLU A 109 -5.06 12.88 14.81
C GLU A 109 -5.84 11.93 13.88
N VAL A 110 -5.13 11.01 13.22
CA VAL A 110 -5.71 10.09 12.23
C VAL A 110 -6.45 8.91 12.88
N PHE A 111 -5.92 8.35 13.98
CA PHE A 111 -6.43 7.12 14.63
C PHE A 111 -7.12 7.39 15.98
N ARG A 112 -7.68 8.59 16.14
CA ARG A 112 -8.21 9.11 17.41
C ARG A 112 -9.28 8.22 18.07
N PRO A 113 -10.29 7.70 17.33
CA PRO A 113 -11.30 6.79 17.91
C PRO A 113 -10.71 5.45 18.36
N GLU A 114 -9.83 4.85 17.56
CA GLU A 114 -9.31 3.50 17.78
C GLU A 114 -8.25 3.44 18.88
N ARG A 115 -7.46 4.51 19.08
CA ARG A 115 -6.52 4.60 20.21
C ARG A 115 -7.22 4.90 21.53
N ALA A 116 -8.28 5.71 21.52
CA ALA A 116 -9.06 6.01 22.73
C ALA A 116 -9.79 4.77 23.26
N ALA A 117 -10.29 3.90 22.38
CA ALA A 117 -10.92 2.63 22.77
C ALA A 117 -9.92 1.54 23.24
N ARG A 118 -8.61 1.81 23.17
CA ARG A 118 -7.55 0.82 23.47
C ARG A 118 -6.80 1.10 24.78
N THR A 119 -7.08 2.22 25.46
CA THR A 119 -6.41 2.59 26.72
C THR A 119 -6.93 1.82 27.95
N ASP A 120 -7.98 1.03 27.79
CA ASP A 120 -8.80 0.44 28.85
C ASP A 120 -9.18 -1.03 28.62
N GLY A 121 -8.56 -1.71 27.65
CA GLY A 121 -8.70 -3.16 27.49
C GLY A 121 -10.06 -3.62 26.96
N GLY A 122 -10.80 -2.76 26.23
CA GLY A 122 -11.97 -3.17 25.46
C GLY A 122 -13.30 -3.08 26.20
N THR A 123 -13.47 -2.15 27.14
CA THR A 123 -14.82 -1.78 27.60
C THR A 123 -15.22 -0.46 26.94
N PRO A 124 -16.22 -0.43 26.04
CA PRO A 124 -16.70 0.82 25.49
C PRO A 124 -17.22 1.71 26.62
N GLU A 125 -16.71 2.94 26.71
CA GLU A 125 -17.27 3.95 27.61
C GLU A 125 -18.74 4.20 27.22
N PRO A 126 -19.70 4.10 28.16
CA PRO A 126 -21.10 4.25 27.82
C PRO A 126 -21.33 5.65 27.25
N ALA A 127 -21.88 5.69 26.03
CA ALA A 127 -22.22 6.92 25.32
C ALA A 127 -22.99 7.85 26.26
N ALA A 128 -22.48 9.07 26.46
CA ALA A 128 -23.13 10.09 27.25
C ALA A 128 -24.51 10.38 26.63
N GLU A 129 -25.54 9.85 27.28
CA GLU A 129 -26.95 10.11 26.97
C GLU A 129 -27.19 11.61 27.14
N SER A 130 -27.40 12.30 26.01
CA SER A 130 -27.83 13.69 25.99
C SER A 130 -29.17 13.78 26.69
N ARG A 131 -29.17 14.25 27.93
CA ARG A 131 -30.39 14.67 28.63
C ARG A 131 -30.95 15.88 27.90
N ASP A 132 -31.85 15.62 26.96
CA ASP A 132 -32.91 16.57 26.63
C ASP A 132 -33.75 16.77 27.90
N THR A 133 -33.54 17.89 28.56
CA THR A 133 -34.47 18.40 29.56
C THR A 133 -35.44 19.33 28.85
N ASP A 134 -36.57 18.77 28.44
CA ASP A 134 -37.83 19.51 28.30
C ASP A 134 -38.22 20.08 29.68
N GLY A 135 -38.55 21.37 29.72
CA GLY A 135 -39.05 22.08 30.92
C GLY A 135 -38.96 23.59 30.81
#